data_AF-A0A098EGN3-F1
#
_entry.id   AF-A0A098EGN3-F1
#
_cell.length_a   1.000
_cell.length_b   1.000
_cell.length_c   1.000
_cell.angle_alpha   90.00
_cell.angle_beta   90.00
_cell.angle_gamma   90.00
#
_symmetry.space_group_name_H-M   'P 1'
#
loop_
_entity.id
_entity.type
_entity.pdbx_description
1 polymer ?
#
loop_
_entity_poly.entity_id
_entity_poly.type
_entity_poly.pdbx_seq_one_letter_code
_entity_poly.pdbx_strand_id
1 'polypeptide(L)'
;MKVLEKLGISAHKDAYPHMLSGGQQQLATIARTMAQDPEIVLLDEPFSNLDTILRESIRAAVLSVIKAENITVLLVTHDPEEALEIADKIYVVREGKIVQCGTPYEIYNAPKDAHLARFFGRLNYFESLVRDGKVSLTIGSINADGFLDGSRVAVCIRPDAILLHK
;
A
#
# COMPACT_ATOMS: atom_id res chain seq x y z
N MET A 1 20.61 23.00 0.85
CA MET A 1 21.57 21.87 0.96
C MET A 1 21.05 20.72 1.82
N LYS A 2 20.43 20.98 2.97
CA LYS A 2 19.90 19.95 3.90
C LYS A 2 18.98 18.89 3.26
N VAL A 3 18.11 19.27 2.33
CA VAL A 3 17.17 18.34 1.67
C VAL A 3 17.86 17.37 0.70
N LEU A 4 18.83 17.84 -0.10
CA LEU A 4 19.58 16.97 -1.02
C LEU A 4 20.42 15.94 -0.26
N GLU A 5 20.96 16.32 0.91
CA GLU A 5 21.69 15.41 1.79
C GLU A 5 20.77 14.35 2.40
N LYS A 6 19.61 14.77 2.93
CA LYS A 6 18.58 13.86 3.46
C LYS A 6 18.12 12.84 2.41
N LEU A 7 18.10 13.23 1.13
CA LEU A 7 17.68 12.39 0.00
C LEU A 7 18.84 11.67 -0.71
N GLY A 8 20.08 11.81 -0.24
CA GLY A 8 21.23 11.09 -0.79
C GLY A 8 21.67 11.51 -2.20
N ILE A 9 21.26 12.68 -2.68
CA ILE A 9 21.56 13.16 -4.06
C ILE A 9 22.48 14.39 -4.11
N SER A 10 23.13 14.74 -2.99
CA SER A 10 24.05 15.89 -2.92
C SER A 10 25.18 15.87 -3.94
N ALA A 11 25.68 14.68 -4.32
CA ALA A 11 26.72 14.53 -5.33
C ALA A 11 26.30 15.03 -6.72
N HIS A 12 25.00 15.17 -6.96
CA HIS A 12 24.43 15.58 -8.23
C HIS A 12 23.87 17.01 -8.21
N LYS A 13 24.23 17.83 -7.22
CA LYS A 13 23.69 19.19 -7.06
C LYS A 13 23.90 20.11 -8.29
N ASP A 14 24.97 19.88 -9.04
CA ASP A 14 25.34 20.68 -10.22
C ASP A 14 24.98 19.97 -11.54
N ALA A 15 24.36 18.79 -11.47
CA ALA A 15 23.98 18.01 -12.64
C ALA A 15 22.69 18.54 -13.27
N TYR A 16 22.67 18.60 -14.61
CA TYR A 16 21.45 18.91 -15.34
C TYR A 16 20.49 17.71 -15.34
N PRO A 17 19.16 17.91 -15.49
CA PRO A 17 18.18 16.81 -15.45
C PRO A 17 18.51 15.63 -16.38
N HIS A 18 19.01 15.90 -17.59
CA HIS A 18 19.38 14.88 -18.57
C HIS A 18 20.62 14.06 -18.18
N MET A 19 21.36 14.47 -17.14
CA MET A 19 22.53 13.76 -16.60
C MET A 19 22.17 12.85 -15.42
N LEU A 20 20.92 12.89 -14.96
CA LEU A 20 20.41 12.12 -13.82
C LEU A 20 19.72 10.84 -14.31
N SER A 21 19.85 9.75 -13.55
CA SER A 21 18.99 8.57 -13.74
C SER A 21 17.52 8.91 -13.45
N GLY A 22 16.57 8.10 -13.93
CA GLY A 22 15.14 8.33 -13.68
C GLY A 22 14.81 8.49 -12.18
N GLY A 23 15.42 7.67 -11.33
CA GLY A 23 15.25 7.79 -9.89
C GLY A 23 15.88 9.03 -9.27
N GLN A 24 17.03 9.46 -9.77
CA GLN A 24 17.67 10.71 -9.34
C GLN A 24 16.84 11.93 -9.77
N GLN A 25 16.23 11.91 -10.95
CA GLN A 25 15.30 12.97 -11.40
C GLN A 25 14.07 13.04 -10.48
N GLN A 26 13.55 11.88 -10.06
CA GLN A 26 12.41 11.80 -9.16
C GLN A 26 12.76 12.35 -7.77
N LEU A 27 13.91 11.94 -7.21
CA LEU A 27 14.44 12.50 -5.96
C LEU A 27 14.68 14.02 -6.06
N ALA A 28 15.23 14.51 -7.16
CA ALA A 28 15.42 15.95 -7.38
C ALA A 28 14.07 16.70 -7.43
N THR A 29 13.04 16.08 -8.00
CA THR A 29 11.67 16.63 -8.05
C THR A 29 11.04 16.70 -6.65
N ILE A 30 11.21 15.64 -5.85
CA ILE A 30 10.76 15.64 -4.45
C ILE A 30 11.55 16.67 -3.66
N ALA A 31 12.88 16.71 -3.81
CA ALA A 31 13.74 17.69 -3.14
C ALA A 31 13.32 19.13 -3.44
N ARG A 32 13.03 19.43 -4.71
CA ARG A 32 12.53 20.74 -5.16
C ARG A 32 11.21 21.10 -4.47
N THR A 33 10.31 20.14 -4.33
CA THR A 33 9.00 20.34 -3.69
C THR A 33 9.16 20.60 -2.20
N MET A 34 9.99 19.80 -1.52
CA MET A 34 10.25 19.93 -0.08
C MET A 34 11.03 21.20 0.27
N ALA A 35 11.87 21.72 -0.64
CA ALA A 35 12.63 22.94 -0.42
C ALA A 35 11.77 24.22 -0.33
N GLN A 36 10.47 24.13 -0.62
CA GLN A 36 9.51 25.23 -0.49
C GLN A 36 8.78 25.23 0.87
N ASP A 37 9.14 24.34 1.79
CA ASP A 37 8.47 24.13 3.08
C ASP A 37 6.93 24.04 2.96
N PRO A 38 6.40 23.14 2.11
CA PRO A 38 4.97 23.05 1.86
C PRO A 38 4.22 22.44 3.05
N GLU A 39 3.02 22.95 3.34
CA GLU A 39 2.12 22.33 4.33
C GLU A 39 1.53 21.00 3.83
N ILE A 40 1.32 20.90 2.50
CA ILE A 40 0.73 19.75 1.83
C ILE A 40 1.52 19.38 0.58
N VAL A 41 1.78 18.09 0.37
CA VAL A 41 2.40 17.57 -0.84
C VAL A 41 1.51 16.52 -1.50
N LEU A 42 1.31 16.67 -2.80
CA LEU A 42 0.62 15.70 -3.64
C LEU A 42 1.66 14.91 -4.43
N LEU A 43 1.67 13.60 -4.27
CA LEU A 43 2.62 12.71 -4.94
C LEU A 43 1.85 11.72 -5.81
N ASP A 44 2.06 11.79 -7.12
CA ASP A 44 1.48 10.87 -8.09
C ASP A 44 2.53 9.84 -8.51
N GLU A 45 2.38 8.60 -8.02
CA GLU A 45 3.31 7.49 -8.22
C GLU A 45 4.81 7.86 -8.08
N PRO A 46 5.22 8.49 -6.95
CA PRO A 46 6.56 9.05 -6.77
C PRO A 46 7.69 8.01 -6.67
N PHE A 47 7.39 6.71 -6.74
CA PHE A 47 8.40 5.65 -6.69
C PHE A 47 8.26 4.60 -7.81
N SER A 48 7.34 4.81 -8.76
CA SER A 48 7.06 3.84 -9.83
C SER A 48 8.28 3.56 -10.71
N ASN A 49 9.11 4.58 -10.98
CA ASN A 49 10.27 4.51 -11.87
C ASN A 49 11.59 4.11 -11.19
N LEU A 50 11.54 3.66 -9.94
CA LEU A 50 12.72 3.23 -9.17
C LEU A 50 12.94 1.73 -9.31
N ASP A 51 14.21 1.33 -9.45
CA ASP A 51 14.63 -0.06 -9.30
C ASP A 51 14.28 -0.57 -7.89
N THR A 52 13.89 -1.85 -7.77
CA THR A 52 13.38 -2.45 -6.52
C THR A 52 14.30 -2.21 -5.32
N ILE A 53 15.62 -2.31 -5.49
CA ILE A 53 16.59 -2.12 -4.38
C ILE A 53 16.69 -0.65 -3.97
N LEU A 54 16.67 0.25 -4.96
CA LEU A 54 16.70 1.69 -4.72
C LEU A 54 15.38 2.21 -4.15
N ARG A 55 14.26 1.57 -4.52
CA ARG A 55 12.90 1.97 -4.13
C ARG A 55 12.73 2.00 -2.61
N GLU A 56 13.13 0.97 -1.88
CA GLU A 56 12.98 0.89 -0.42
C GLU A 56 13.76 1.99 0.30
N SER A 57 15.04 2.15 -0.05
CA SER A 57 15.91 3.15 0.60
C SER A 57 15.44 4.58 0.31
N ILE A 58 15.02 4.86 -0.93
CA ILE A 58 14.47 6.16 -1.32
C ILE A 58 13.13 6.42 -0.63
N ARG A 59 12.23 5.43 -0.59
CA ARG A 59 10.95 5.52 0.10
C ARG A 59 11.17 5.86 1.56
N ALA A 60 12.04 5.12 2.25
CA ALA A 60 12.38 5.38 3.65
C ALA A 60 12.94 6.79 3.85
N ALA A 61 13.83 7.25 2.97
CA ALA A 61 14.38 8.60 3.04
C ALA A 61 13.27 9.66 2.90
N VAL A 62 12.43 9.57 1.86
CA VAL A 62 11.34 10.52 1.59
C VAL A 62 10.35 10.55 2.76
N LEU A 63 9.95 9.39 3.28
CA LEU A 63 9.06 9.30 4.44
C LEU A 63 9.67 9.89 5.71
N SER A 64 10.98 9.69 5.92
CA SER A 64 11.67 10.28 7.07
C SER A 64 11.64 11.82 7.02
N VAL A 65 11.76 12.40 5.83
CA VAL A 65 11.66 13.86 5.63
C VAL A 65 10.23 14.33 5.92
N ILE A 66 9.24 13.69 5.32
CA ILE A 66 7.82 14.03 5.49
C ILE A 66 7.42 14.01 6.98
N LYS A 67 7.79 12.92 7.68
CA LYS A 67 7.48 12.77 9.11
C LYS A 67 8.20 13.80 9.98
N ALA A 68 9.46 14.12 9.67
CA ALA A 68 10.24 15.07 10.45
C ALA A 68 9.75 16.53 10.31
N GLU A 69 9.23 16.90 9.14
CA GLU A 69 8.77 18.26 8.84
C GLU A 69 7.26 18.44 9.06
N ASN A 70 6.55 17.41 9.56
CA ASN A 70 5.10 17.41 9.83
C ASN A 70 4.24 17.82 8.62
N ILE A 71 4.66 17.38 7.43
CA ILE A 71 4.01 17.69 6.15
C ILE A 71 2.85 16.72 5.92
N THR A 72 1.69 17.24 5.50
CA THR A 72 0.56 16.39 5.07
C THR A 72 0.82 15.88 3.66
N VAL A 73 0.67 14.57 3.44
CA VAL A 73 0.94 13.96 2.12
C VAL A 73 -0.28 13.20 1.60
N LEU A 74 -0.66 13.51 0.36
CA LEU A 74 -1.56 12.68 -0.42
C LEU A 74 -0.74 11.93 -1.47
N LEU A 75 -0.67 10.62 -1.30
CA LEU A 75 0.02 9.71 -2.21
C LEU A 75 -0.98 8.96 -3.07
N VAL A 76 -0.75 8.92 -4.37
CA VAL A 76 -1.38 7.98 -5.30
C VAL A 76 -0.37 6.89 -5.64
N THR A 77 -0.77 5.63 -5.46
CA THR A 77 0.04 4.47 -5.83
C THR A 77 -0.88 3.32 -6.28
N HIS A 78 -0.37 2.50 -7.19
CA HIS A 78 -0.95 1.22 -7.55
C HIS A 78 -0.31 0.04 -6.80
N ASP A 79 0.70 0.30 -5.96
CA ASP A 79 1.42 -0.69 -5.16
C ASP A 79 0.72 -0.89 -3.80
N PRO A 80 0.07 -2.05 -3.55
CA PRO A 80 -0.64 -2.29 -2.30
C PRO A 80 0.30 -2.41 -1.09
N GLU A 81 1.51 -2.94 -1.28
CA GLU A 81 2.49 -3.11 -0.19
C GLU A 81 2.98 -1.75 0.28
N GLU A 82 3.26 -0.85 -0.67
CA GLU A 82 3.57 0.54 -0.36
C GLU A 82 2.44 1.20 0.44
N ALA A 83 1.19 1.11 -0.03
CA ALA A 83 0.07 1.74 0.65
C ALA A 83 -0.10 1.23 2.09
N LEU A 84 0.09 -0.07 2.33
CA LEU A 84 -0.02 -0.67 3.66
C LEU A 84 1.13 -0.29 4.58
N GLU A 85 2.34 -0.10 4.04
CA GLU A 85 3.54 0.20 4.82
C GLU A 85 3.56 1.66 5.30
N ILE A 86 3.10 2.59 4.46
CA ILE A 86 3.41 4.01 4.66
C ILE A 86 2.22 4.86 5.09
N ALA A 87 1.00 4.45 4.72
CA ALA A 87 -0.16 5.31 4.86
C ALA A 87 -0.73 5.25 6.27
N ASP A 88 -1.06 6.40 6.84
CA ASP A 88 -1.89 6.42 8.05
C ASP A 88 -3.34 6.04 7.74
N LYS A 89 -3.79 6.35 6.52
CA LYS A 89 -5.15 6.11 6.03
C LYS A 89 -5.14 5.87 4.52
N ILE A 90 -5.87 4.86 4.08
CA ILE A 90 -5.95 4.44 2.68
C ILE A 90 -7.37 4.70 2.15
N TYR A 91 -7.45 5.20 0.93
CA TYR A 91 -8.70 5.31 0.16
C TYR A 91 -8.57 4.43 -1.08
N VAL A 92 -9.35 3.36 -1.14
CA VAL A 92 -9.29 2.43 -2.27
C VAL A 92 -10.29 2.84 -3.31
N VAL A 93 -9.82 3.11 -4.51
CA VAL A 93 -10.64 3.55 -5.65
C VAL A 93 -10.81 2.40 -6.64
N ARG A 94 -12.06 2.11 -7.01
CA ARG A 94 -12.41 1.15 -8.07
C ARG A 94 -13.54 1.75 -8.90
N GLU A 95 -13.36 1.75 -10.22
CA GLU A 95 -14.34 2.33 -11.17
C GLU A 95 -14.72 3.79 -10.84
N GLY A 96 -13.73 4.59 -10.45
CA GLY A 96 -13.93 6.00 -10.10
C GLY A 96 -14.65 6.25 -8.77
N LYS A 97 -14.87 5.21 -7.94
CA LYS A 97 -15.53 5.32 -6.63
C LYS A 97 -14.64 4.83 -5.52
N ILE A 98 -14.69 5.50 -4.37
CA ILE A 98 -14.06 5.00 -3.14
C ILE A 98 -14.88 3.80 -2.65
N VAL A 99 -14.30 2.60 -2.74
CA VAL A 99 -14.98 1.36 -2.33
C VAL A 99 -14.78 1.04 -0.85
N GLN A 100 -13.62 1.40 -0.31
CA GLN A 100 -13.30 1.30 1.12
C GLN A 100 -12.32 2.40 1.51
N CYS A 101 -12.44 2.83 2.76
CA CYS A 101 -11.51 3.74 3.40
C CYS A 101 -11.26 3.27 4.83
N GLY A 102 -10.01 3.31 5.28
CA GLY A 102 -9.63 2.89 6.63
C GLY A 102 -8.12 2.96 6.83
N THR A 103 -7.69 2.57 8.02
CA THR A 103 -6.27 2.32 8.33
C THR A 103 -5.75 1.13 7.52
N PRO A 104 -4.43 0.99 7.31
CA PRO A 104 -3.85 -0.21 6.72
C PRO A 104 -4.34 -1.52 7.35
N TYR A 105 -4.47 -1.52 8.68
CA TYR A 105 -4.97 -2.67 9.43
C TYR A 105 -6.39 -3.05 9.04
N GLU A 106 -7.32 -2.09 8.97
CA GLU A 106 -8.70 -2.33 8.58
C GLU A 106 -8.82 -2.77 7.11
N ILE A 107 -8.03 -2.15 6.23
CA ILE A 107 -8.00 -2.51 4.80
C ILE A 107 -7.53 -3.94 4.59
N TYR A 108 -6.50 -4.38 5.33
CA TYR A 108 -5.94 -5.71 5.19
C TYR A 108 -6.79 -6.80 5.87
N ASN A 109 -7.28 -6.54 7.09
CA ASN A 109 -7.94 -7.53 7.95
C ASN A 109 -9.47 -7.55 7.82
N ALA A 110 -10.08 -6.43 7.43
CA ALA A 110 -11.53 -6.32 7.22
C ALA A 110 -11.84 -5.74 5.82
N PRO A 111 -11.37 -6.39 4.74
CA PRO A 111 -11.67 -5.95 3.39
C PRO A 111 -13.17 -6.15 3.08
N LYS A 112 -13.77 -5.18 2.40
CA LYS A 112 -15.20 -5.15 2.06
C LYS A 112 -15.63 -6.27 1.12
N ASP A 113 -14.70 -6.77 0.31
CA ASP A 113 -14.95 -7.90 -0.60
C ASP A 113 -13.66 -8.69 -0.89
N ALA A 114 -13.83 -9.87 -1.48
CA ALA A 114 -12.72 -10.78 -1.80
C ALA A 114 -11.75 -10.20 -2.86
N HIS A 115 -12.22 -9.31 -3.74
CA HIS A 115 -11.36 -8.66 -4.73
C HIS A 115 -10.38 -7.71 -4.06
N LEU A 116 -10.89 -6.89 -3.13
CA LEU A 116 -10.08 -5.98 -2.34
C LEU A 116 -9.09 -6.74 -1.47
N ALA A 117 -9.56 -7.80 -0.83
CA ALA A 117 -8.71 -8.69 -0.06
C ALA A 117 -7.53 -9.22 -0.91
N ARG A 118 -7.82 -9.66 -2.15
CA ARG A 118 -6.82 -10.19 -3.09
C ARG A 118 -5.87 -9.12 -3.61
N PHE A 119 -6.35 -7.89 -3.76
CA PHE A 119 -5.53 -6.77 -4.18
C PHE A 119 -4.45 -6.45 -3.14
N PHE A 120 -4.78 -6.43 -1.85
CA PHE A 120 -3.86 -6.13 -0.75
C PHE A 120 -3.02 -7.31 -0.25
N GLY A 121 -3.01 -8.44 -0.97
CA GLY A 121 -2.12 -9.54 -0.63
C GLY A 121 -2.62 -10.91 -1.10
N ARG A 122 -1.75 -11.90 -0.94
CA ARG A 122 -2.05 -13.29 -1.31
C ARG A 122 -3.24 -13.82 -0.51
N LEU A 123 -4.04 -14.66 -1.17
CA LEU A 123 -5.21 -15.31 -0.59
C LEU A 123 -5.36 -16.72 -1.11
N ASN A 124 -5.64 -17.64 -0.20
CA ASN A 124 -6.30 -18.88 -0.53
C ASN A 124 -7.81 -18.60 -0.63
N TYR A 125 -8.42 -19.03 -1.73
CA TYR A 125 -9.80 -18.71 -2.07
C TYR A 125 -10.59 -20.00 -2.33
N PHE A 126 -11.71 -20.16 -1.63
CA PHE A 126 -12.61 -21.31 -1.76
C PHE A 126 -14.04 -20.84 -1.90
N GLU A 127 -14.82 -21.46 -2.78
CA GLU A 127 -16.26 -21.22 -2.90
C GLU A 127 -17.03 -22.34 -2.22
N SER A 128 -18.05 -21.98 -1.46
CA SER A 128 -18.91 -22.96 -0.79
C SER A 128 -20.30 -22.39 -0.55
N LEU A 129 -21.20 -23.25 -0.08
CA LEU A 129 -22.56 -22.91 0.28
C LEU A 129 -22.71 -22.86 1.79
N VAL A 130 -23.46 -21.88 2.27
CA VAL A 130 -23.87 -21.82 3.68
C VAL A 130 -24.94 -22.88 3.93
N ARG A 131 -24.74 -23.71 4.95
CA ARG A 131 -25.71 -24.70 5.44
C ARG A 131 -25.67 -24.72 6.96
N ASP A 132 -26.83 -24.62 7.59
CA ASP A 132 -26.98 -24.59 9.04
C ASP A 132 -26.09 -23.52 9.70
N GLY A 133 -26.01 -22.33 9.07
CA GLY A 133 -25.19 -21.20 9.52
C GLY A 133 -23.67 -21.42 9.39
N LYS A 134 -23.22 -22.44 8.65
CA LYS A 134 -21.80 -22.78 8.49
C LYS A 134 -21.40 -23.00 7.04
N VAL A 135 -20.10 -22.88 6.80
CA VAL A 135 -19.44 -23.27 5.56
C VAL A 135 -18.55 -24.47 5.82
N SER A 136 -18.74 -25.54 5.05
CA SER A 136 -17.87 -26.71 5.09
C SER A 136 -16.73 -26.58 4.07
N LEU A 137 -15.51 -26.85 4.52
CA LEU A 137 -14.28 -26.95 3.74
C LEU A 137 -13.64 -28.33 3.97
N THR A 138 -12.68 -28.73 3.13
CA THR A 138 -11.92 -29.99 3.32
C THR A 138 -11.15 -30.03 4.64
N ILE A 139 -10.79 -28.85 5.18
CA ILE A 139 -9.99 -28.70 6.39
C ILE A 139 -10.82 -28.46 7.66
N GLY A 140 -12.16 -28.43 7.56
CA GLY A 140 -13.04 -28.14 8.69
C GLY A 140 -14.24 -27.29 8.31
N SER A 141 -14.95 -26.77 9.32
CA SER A 141 -16.11 -25.88 9.12
C SER A 141 -15.89 -24.53 9.78
N ILE A 142 -16.44 -23.47 9.18
CA ILE A 142 -16.34 -22.08 9.65
C ILE A 142 -17.76 -21.54 9.82
N ASN A 143 -17.98 -20.71 10.84
CA ASN A 143 -19.26 -20.01 11.01
C ASN A 143 -19.47 -19.00 9.88
N ALA A 144 -20.69 -18.95 9.35
CA ALA A 144 -21.08 -18.05 8.28
C ALA A 144 -21.93 -16.90 8.83
N ASP A 145 -21.45 -16.26 9.91
CA ASP A 145 -22.17 -15.19 10.59
C ASP A 145 -22.50 -14.05 9.61
N GLY A 146 -23.78 -13.65 9.56
CA GLY A 146 -24.26 -12.61 8.64
C GLY A 146 -24.62 -13.09 7.22
N PHE A 147 -24.50 -14.39 6.92
CA PHE A 147 -24.95 -14.96 5.64
C PHE A 147 -26.17 -15.87 5.83
N LEU A 148 -27.07 -15.86 4.83
CA LEU A 148 -28.26 -16.71 4.83
C LEU A 148 -27.92 -18.13 4.35
N ASP A 149 -28.61 -19.13 4.89
CA ASP A 149 -28.52 -20.51 4.41
C ASP A 149 -28.86 -20.60 2.91
N GLY A 150 -28.10 -21.44 2.20
CA GLY A 150 -28.15 -21.56 0.73
C GLY A 150 -27.35 -20.49 -0.04
N SER A 151 -26.82 -19.46 0.64
CA SER A 151 -25.97 -18.45 -0.02
C SER A 151 -24.66 -19.06 -0.49
N ARG A 152 -24.22 -18.68 -1.70
CA ARG A 152 -22.84 -18.92 -2.16
C ARG A 152 -21.93 -17.88 -1.54
N VAL A 153 -20.87 -18.33 -0.88
CA VAL A 153 -19.90 -17.46 -0.22
C VAL A 153 -18.48 -17.85 -0.61
N ALA A 154 -17.63 -16.83 -0.64
CA ALA A 154 -16.19 -16.99 -0.80
C ALA A 154 -15.54 -17.05 0.58
N VAL A 155 -14.83 -18.12 0.87
CA VAL A 155 -13.93 -18.20 2.02
C VAL A 155 -12.53 -17.76 1.57
N CYS A 156 -12.03 -16.72 2.22
CA CYS A 156 -10.72 -16.13 1.96
C CYS A 156 -9.81 -16.36 3.17
N ILE A 157 -8.69 -17.06 2.98
CA ILE A 157 -7.73 -17.38 4.04
C ILE A 157 -6.37 -16.80 3.66
N ARG A 158 -5.86 -15.87 4.48
CA ARG A 158 -4.50 -15.34 4.34
C ARG A 158 -3.48 -16.45 4.59
N PRO A 159 -2.42 -16.59 3.78
CA PRO A 159 -1.34 -17.54 4.05
C PRO A 159 -0.74 -17.36 5.44
N ASP A 160 -0.62 -16.12 5.90
CA ASP A 160 -0.02 -15.76 7.20
C ASP A 160 -0.86 -16.21 8.41
N ALA A 161 -2.13 -16.59 8.18
CA ALA A 161 -3.00 -17.18 9.20
C ALA A 161 -2.82 -18.71 9.35
N ILE A 162 -1.97 -19.34 8.55
CA ILE A 162 -1.73 -20.78 8.56
C ILE A 162 -0.39 -21.07 9.26
N LEU A 163 -0.45 -21.76 10.40
CA LEU A 163 0.73 -22.20 11.15
C LEU A 163 1.00 -23.69 10.90
N LEU A 164 2.27 -24.04 10.69
CA LEU A 164 2.73 -25.42 10.55
C LEU A 164 3.45 -25.85 11.84
N HIS A 165 3.00 -26.94 12.44
CA HIS A 165 3.65 -27.57 13.59
C HIS A 165 4.20 -28.95 13.20
N LYS A 166 5.29 -29.37 13.85
CA LYS A 166 5.87 -30.71 13.72
C LYS A 166 5.30 -31.64 14.78
#